data_AF-A0A6A9STR1-F1
#
_entry.id   AF-A0A6A9STR1-F1
#
_cell.length_a   1.000
_cell.length_b   1.000
_cell.length_c   1.000
_cell.angle_alpha   90.00
_cell.angle_beta   90.00
_cell.angle_gamma   90.00
#
_symmetry.space_group_name_H-M   'P 1'
#
loop_
_entity.id
_entity.type
_entity.pdbx_description
1 polymer ?
#
loop_
_entity_poly.entity_id
_entity_poly.type
_entity_poly.pdbx_seq_one_letter_code
_entity_poly.pdbx_strand_id
1 'polypeptide(L)'
;MAYAFDFDADGVTLWHADADGGVTAERDTAYAPTVYVHAGDGPLGALAERLDDDPKVADLRWVEKRRDLHADDPTEVLAVDVERVREVGTLAREIRVDREADRPPGTFRLFDVDFSPGFRYCVETGTDPTPARDLRTLAVRTTDRALADDDCSALRVDGERIEGSERTVLRALAARVRRVDPDVLVVSHGGLLPLARRRAAELGVDFRWGRTAEGVPDPGVTQLSGANTYESYGRTGHSPARYAVGGRAVLDESNSFLWGQSGLAGLLYLVERSWKPIEEAGWASIGNV
;
A
#
# COMPACT_ATOMS: atom_id res chain seq x y z
N MET A 1 -13.40 -8.47 -9.23
CA MET A 1 -13.00 -7.26 -8.51
C MET A 1 -11.67 -7.51 -7.82
N ALA A 2 -10.77 -6.54 -7.88
CA ALA A 2 -9.42 -6.67 -7.33
C ALA A 2 -9.43 -6.41 -5.82
N TYR A 3 -8.79 -7.24 -5.02
CA TYR A 3 -8.73 -7.04 -3.56
C TYR A 3 -7.34 -6.59 -3.08
N ALA A 4 -6.30 -6.80 -3.88
CA ALA A 4 -4.93 -6.43 -3.59
C ALA A 4 -4.25 -5.88 -4.85
N PHE A 5 -3.28 -5.00 -4.64
CA PHE A 5 -2.62 -4.21 -5.67
C PHE A 5 -1.12 -4.18 -5.38
N ASP A 6 -0.31 -4.72 -6.28
CA ASP A 6 1.15 -4.66 -6.17
C ASP A 6 1.70 -3.66 -7.19
N PHE A 7 2.52 -2.72 -6.72
CA PHE A 7 3.14 -1.69 -7.55
C PHE A 7 4.64 -1.94 -7.68
N ASP A 8 5.16 -1.89 -8.90
CA ASP A 8 6.59 -2.01 -9.16
C ASP A 8 7.07 -0.97 -10.20
N ALA A 9 8.21 -1.22 -10.84
CA ALA A 9 8.80 -0.28 -11.79
C ALA A 9 8.08 -0.23 -13.15
N ASP A 10 7.30 -1.26 -13.47
CA ASP A 10 6.72 -1.52 -14.79
C ASP A 10 5.18 -1.43 -14.76
N GLY A 11 4.58 -0.89 -13.69
CA GLY A 11 3.13 -0.75 -13.53
C GLY A 11 2.54 -1.39 -12.26
N VAL A 12 1.29 -1.82 -12.37
CA VAL A 12 0.49 -2.36 -11.26
C VAL A 12 -0.09 -3.74 -11.60
N THR A 13 0.00 -4.66 -10.64
CA THR A 13 -0.67 -5.96 -10.69
C THR A 13 -1.88 -5.95 -9.78
N LEU A 14 -3.04 -6.24 -10.35
CA LEU A 14 -4.31 -6.40 -9.65
C LEU A 14 -4.53 -7.88 -9.36
N TRP A 15 -4.93 -8.20 -8.13
CA TRP A 15 -5.23 -9.57 -7.72
C TRP A 15 -6.72 -9.73 -7.45
N HIS A 16 -7.34 -10.67 -8.17
CA HIS A 16 -8.78 -10.88 -8.17
C HIS A 16 -9.09 -12.16 -7.44
N ALA A 17 -9.99 -12.08 -6.46
CA ALA A 17 -10.53 -13.25 -5.79
C ALA A 17 -11.75 -13.74 -6.60
N ASP A 18 -11.59 -14.85 -7.31
CA ASP A 18 -12.66 -15.40 -8.15
C ASP A 18 -13.76 -16.03 -7.28
N ALA A 19 -15.00 -15.99 -7.77
CA ALA A 19 -16.15 -16.59 -7.09
C ALA A 19 -15.98 -18.10 -6.83
N ASP A 20 -15.27 -18.80 -7.72
CA ASP A 20 -14.99 -20.24 -7.62
C ASP A 20 -13.84 -20.58 -6.66
N GLY A 21 -13.32 -19.61 -5.92
CA GLY A 21 -12.25 -19.78 -4.94
C GLY A 21 -10.83 -19.65 -5.51
N GLY A 22 -10.71 -19.40 -6.82
CA GLY A 22 -9.46 -19.07 -7.49
C GLY A 22 -8.93 -17.68 -7.13
N VAL A 23 -7.69 -17.42 -7.53
CA VAL A 23 -7.10 -16.09 -7.57
C VAL A 23 -6.40 -15.90 -8.91
N THR A 24 -6.78 -14.86 -9.65
CA THR A 24 -6.13 -14.44 -10.89
C THR A 24 -5.39 -13.12 -10.68
N ALA A 25 -4.43 -12.85 -11.56
CA ALA A 25 -3.68 -11.61 -11.60
C ALA A 25 -3.83 -10.94 -12.96
N GLU A 26 -4.08 -9.65 -12.97
CA GLU A 26 -4.12 -8.80 -14.16
C GLU A 26 -3.02 -7.75 -14.06
N ARG A 27 -2.35 -7.47 -15.16
CA ARG A 27 -1.25 -6.51 -15.22
C ARG A 27 -1.64 -5.29 -16.03
N ASP A 28 -1.57 -4.12 -15.42
CA ASP A 28 -1.68 -2.83 -16.10
C ASP A 28 -0.30 -2.14 -16.12
N THR A 29 0.29 -2.08 -17.31
CA THR A 29 1.58 -1.42 -17.56
C THR A 29 1.42 -0.02 -18.15
N ALA A 30 0.19 0.43 -18.41
CA ALA A 30 -0.10 1.73 -19.01
C ALA A 30 -0.54 2.77 -17.96
N TYR A 31 -0.79 2.34 -16.73
CA TYR A 31 -1.20 3.23 -15.66
C TYR A 31 -0.14 4.28 -15.30
N ALA A 32 -0.46 5.55 -15.58
CA ALA A 32 0.29 6.72 -15.16
C ALA A 32 -0.57 7.54 -14.18
N PRO A 33 -0.22 7.62 -12.89
CA PRO A 33 -0.99 8.37 -11.90
C PRO A 33 -0.95 9.87 -12.15
N THR A 34 -2.07 10.56 -11.92
CA THR A 34 -2.16 12.01 -12.14
C THR A 34 -2.08 12.78 -10.83
N VAL A 35 -1.24 13.82 -10.80
CA VAL A 35 -1.29 14.87 -9.76
C VAL A 35 -1.73 16.18 -10.39
N TYR A 36 -2.27 17.09 -9.58
CA TYR A 36 -2.71 18.39 -10.08
C TYR A 36 -1.93 19.52 -9.41
N VAL A 37 -1.56 20.52 -10.21
CA VAL A 37 -0.83 21.70 -9.75
C VAL A 37 -1.60 22.96 -10.11
N HIS A 38 -1.75 23.83 -9.14
CA HIS A 38 -2.27 25.17 -9.35
C HIS A 38 -1.27 26.21 -8.86
N ALA A 39 -1.15 27.31 -9.60
CA ALA A 39 -0.48 28.53 -9.18
C ALA A 39 -1.19 29.73 -9.82
N GLY A 40 -0.86 30.94 -9.37
CA GLY A 40 -1.33 32.17 -10.04
C GLY A 40 -0.76 32.34 -11.46
N ASP A 41 -1.23 33.38 -12.15
CA ASP A 41 -0.88 33.66 -13.55
C ASP A 41 0.63 33.84 -13.77
N GLY A 42 1.21 33.04 -14.67
CA GLY A 42 2.65 33.05 -15.02
C GLY A 42 3.45 31.89 -14.41
N PRO A 43 3.52 31.77 -13.06
CA PRO A 43 4.19 30.67 -12.37
C PRO A 43 3.88 29.26 -12.87
N LEU A 44 2.62 28.99 -13.25
CA LEU A 44 2.16 27.66 -13.69
C LEU A 44 2.69 27.29 -15.07
N GLY A 45 2.69 28.23 -16.03
CA GLY A 45 3.25 28.01 -17.37
C GLY A 45 4.76 27.74 -17.32
N ALA A 46 5.50 28.52 -16.54
CA ALA A 46 6.94 28.27 -16.32
C ALA A 46 7.23 26.96 -15.56
N LEU A 47 6.26 26.41 -14.82
CA LEU A 47 6.40 25.06 -14.26
C LEU A 47 6.19 24.02 -15.36
N ALA A 48 5.13 24.15 -16.17
CA ALA A 48 4.84 23.24 -17.27
C ALA A 48 6.05 23.09 -18.22
N GLU A 49 6.66 24.19 -18.64
CA GLU A 49 7.88 24.17 -19.50
C GLU A 49 9.04 23.39 -18.89
N ARG A 50 9.16 23.38 -17.55
CA ARG A 50 10.24 22.64 -16.85
C ARG A 50 9.90 21.18 -16.61
N LEU A 51 8.62 20.84 -16.58
CA LEU A 51 8.13 19.48 -16.38
C LEU A 51 8.07 18.70 -17.70
N ASP A 52 7.98 19.38 -18.84
CA ASP A 52 7.89 18.78 -20.17
C ASP A 52 9.07 17.82 -20.48
N ASP A 53 10.27 18.16 -19.99
CA ASP A 53 11.47 17.34 -20.14
C ASP A 53 11.82 16.51 -18.87
N ASP A 54 10.96 16.50 -17.84
CA ASP A 54 11.25 15.76 -16.60
C ASP A 54 11.01 14.25 -16.81
N PRO A 55 11.99 13.38 -16.55
CA PRO A 55 11.86 11.94 -16.82
C PRO A 55 10.85 11.22 -15.92
N LYS A 56 10.26 11.91 -14.92
CA LYS A 56 9.17 11.38 -14.11
C LYS A 56 7.79 11.75 -14.66
N VAL A 57 7.71 12.57 -15.71
CA VAL A 57 6.46 13.08 -16.28
C VAL A 57 6.17 12.35 -17.58
N ALA A 58 5.00 11.72 -17.65
CA ALA A 58 4.51 10.99 -18.82
C ALA A 58 3.69 11.90 -19.75
N ASP A 59 2.89 12.81 -19.19
CA ASP A 59 2.07 13.75 -19.94
C ASP A 59 1.70 14.99 -19.10
N LEU A 60 1.40 16.10 -19.80
CA LEU A 60 0.97 17.36 -19.21
C LEU A 60 -0.31 17.85 -19.89
N ARG A 61 -1.34 18.13 -19.09
CA ARG A 61 -2.64 18.61 -19.62
C ARG A 61 -3.19 19.77 -18.80
N TRP A 62 -3.68 20.78 -19.48
CA TRP A 62 -4.45 21.86 -18.86
C TRP A 62 -5.90 21.43 -18.69
N VAL A 63 -6.41 21.46 -17.45
CA VAL A 63 -7.76 21.01 -17.13
C VAL A 63 -8.44 21.95 -16.15
N GLU A 64 -9.77 21.97 -16.17
CA GLU A 64 -10.60 22.75 -15.26
C GLU A 64 -11.01 21.88 -14.04
N LYS A 65 -10.67 22.33 -12.83
CA LYS A 65 -11.00 21.63 -11.57
C LYS A 65 -11.54 22.59 -10.52
N ARG A 66 -12.49 22.12 -9.70
CA ARG A 66 -12.85 22.79 -8.45
C ARG A 66 -11.81 22.44 -7.40
N ARG A 67 -11.13 23.46 -6.86
CA ARG A 67 -9.98 23.28 -5.94
C ARG A 67 -10.38 22.96 -4.50
N ASP A 68 -11.62 23.24 -4.13
CA ASP A 68 -12.20 22.94 -2.82
C ASP A 68 -13.72 22.77 -2.92
N LEU A 69 -14.33 22.29 -1.84
CA LEU A 69 -15.76 21.99 -1.77
C LEU A 69 -16.66 23.24 -1.81
N HIS A 70 -16.09 24.42 -1.62
CA HIS A 70 -16.80 25.70 -1.61
C HIS A 70 -16.59 26.50 -2.90
N ALA A 71 -15.78 26.01 -3.84
CA ALA A 71 -15.53 26.67 -5.11
C ALA A 71 -16.76 26.56 -6.02
N ASP A 72 -17.38 27.71 -6.34
CA ASP A 72 -18.52 27.78 -7.25
C ASP A 72 -18.11 27.39 -8.68
N ASP A 73 -17.03 28.01 -9.17
CA ASP A 73 -16.50 27.82 -10.52
C ASP A 73 -15.20 26.99 -10.51
N PRO A 74 -14.98 26.16 -11.54
CA PRO A 74 -13.68 25.53 -11.73
C PRO A 74 -12.62 26.58 -12.06
N THR A 75 -11.36 26.19 -11.84
CA THR A 75 -10.19 26.96 -12.24
C THR A 75 -9.23 26.07 -12.99
N GLU A 76 -8.47 26.68 -13.90
CA GLU A 76 -7.41 26.01 -14.63
C GLU A 76 -6.32 25.48 -13.67
N VAL A 77 -5.97 24.22 -13.87
CA VAL A 77 -4.87 23.52 -13.20
C VAL A 77 -4.08 22.73 -14.22
N LEU A 78 -2.82 22.48 -13.90
CA LEU A 78 -1.97 21.57 -14.66
C LEU A 78 -2.12 20.16 -14.11
N ALA A 79 -2.71 19.26 -14.88
CA ALA A 79 -2.66 17.82 -14.64
C ALA A 79 -1.29 17.30 -15.13
N VAL A 80 -0.61 16.58 -14.25
CA VAL A 80 0.71 16.00 -14.50
C VAL A 80 0.59 14.50 -14.31
N ASP A 81 0.67 13.75 -15.40
CA ASP A 81 0.76 12.30 -15.33
C ASP A 81 2.21 11.93 -15.00
N VAL A 82 2.38 11.12 -13.96
CA VAL A 82 3.67 10.69 -13.47
C VAL A 82 3.96 9.30 -14.01
N GLU A 83 5.16 9.07 -14.51
CA GLU A 83 5.61 7.80 -15.09
C GLU A 83 5.41 6.61 -14.13
N ARG A 84 5.57 6.82 -12.82
CA ARG A 84 5.45 5.76 -11.81
C ARG A 84 4.77 6.24 -10.54
N VAL A 85 3.94 5.39 -9.95
CA VAL A 85 3.25 5.66 -8.67
C VAL A 85 4.20 6.00 -7.52
N ARG A 86 5.34 5.32 -7.44
CA ARG A 86 6.37 5.60 -6.43
C ARG A 86 7.05 6.96 -6.59
N GLU A 87 6.94 7.58 -7.77
CA GLU A 87 7.59 8.87 -8.08
C GLU A 87 6.71 10.08 -7.75
N VAL A 88 5.40 9.88 -7.53
CA VAL A 88 4.45 10.94 -7.15
C VAL A 88 4.96 11.79 -5.99
N GLY A 89 5.39 11.15 -4.89
CA GLY A 89 5.89 11.86 -3.71
C GLY A 89 7.21 12.60 -3.95
N THR A 90 8.09 12.01 -4.78
CA THR A 90 9.38 12.62 -5.14
C THR A 90 9.16 13.86 -6.02
N LEU A 91 8.33 13.75 -7.06
CA LEU A 91 7.97 14.86 -7.94
C LEU A 91 7.30 16.00 -7.14
N ALA A 92 6.33 15.67 -6.27
CA ALA A 92 5.67 16.64 -5.41
C ALA A 92 6.66 17.40 -4.50
N ARG A 93 7.66 16.70 -3.96
CA ARG A 93 8.73 17.30 -3.16
C ARG A 93 9.61 18.22 -4.00
N GLU A 94 10.06 17.78 -5.17
CA GLU A 94 10.91 18.58 -6.07
C GLU A 94 10.20 19.86 -6.52
N ILE A 95 8.89 19.80 -6.80
CA ILE A 95 8.09 21.00 -7.11
C ILE A 95 8.11 21.99 -5.93
N ARG A 96 7.89 21.51 -4.70
CA ARG A 96 7.85 22.37 -3.50
C ARG A 96 9.21 22.86 -3.00
N VAL A 97 10.28 22.10 -3.23
CA VAL A 97 11.61 22.41 -2.67
C VAL A 97 12.48 23.09 -3.70
N ASP A 98 12.56 22.53 -4.91
CA ASP A 98 13.52 22.98 -5.91
C ASP A 98 12.88 24.00 -6.85
N ARG A 99 11.67 23.71 -7.34
CA ARG A 99 11.00 24.57 -8.34
C ARG A 99 10.38 25.82 -7.74
N GLU A 100 10.16 25.80 -6.42
CA GLU A 100 9.65 26.89 -5.60
C GLU A 100 10.75 27.64 -4.84
N ALA A 101 12.03 27.22 -4.92
CA ALA A 101 13.11 27.77 -4.10
C ALA A 101 13.24 29.30 -4.17
N ASP A 102 13.06 29.88 -5.36
CA ASP A 102 13.14 31.33 -5.61
C ASP A 102 11.76 32.03 -5.58
N ARG A 103 10.75 31.37 -4.99
CA ARG A 103 9.35 31.84 -4.97
C ARG A 103 8.82 31.86 -3.54
N PRO A 104 7.78 32.67 -3.24
CA PRO A 104 7.13 32.62 -1.95
C PRO A 104 6.55 31.22 -1.67
N PRO A 105 6.65 30.70 -0.43
CA PRO A 105 6.04 29.42 -0.08
C PRO A 105 4.53 29.39 -0.32
N GLY A 106 4.03 28.29 -0.86
CA GLY A 106 2.63 28.11 -1.25
C GLY A 106 2.28 28.68 -2.62
N THR A 107 3.26 29.07 -3.43
CA THR A 107 3.09 29.44 -4.83
C THR A 107 2.49 28.28 -5.62
N PHE A 108 3.02 27.06 -5.42
CA PHE A 108 2.48 25.86 -6.02
C PHE A 108 1.60 25.11 -5.04
N ARG A 109 0.31 25.01 -5.36
CA ARG A 109 -0.64 24.16 -4.65
C ARG A 109 -0.75 22.84 -5.38
N LEU A 110 -0.37 21.78 -4.69
CA LEU A 110 -0.42 20.40 -5.17
C LEU A 110 -1.66 19.72 -4.60
N PHE A 111 -2.38 18.99 -5.46
CA PHE A 111 -3.53 18.19 -5.11
C PHE A 111 -3.31 16.74 -5.52
N ASP A 112 -4.01 15.84 -4.83
CA ASP A 112 -3.96 14.40 -5.05
C ASP A 112 -2.50 13.92 -5.08
N VAL A 113 -1.68 14.30 -4.10
CA VAL A 113 -0.28 13.85 -3.98
C VAL A 113 -0.07 12.86 -2.83
N ASP A 114 -1.09 12.73 -1.98
CA ASP A 114 -1.06 12.00 -0.71
C ASP A 114 -2.00 10.79 -0.69
N PHE A 115 -2.68 10.50 -1.80
CA PHE A 115 -3.39 9.23 -1.96
C PHE A 115 -2.41 8.07 -1.89
N SER A 116 -2.78 7.06 -1.10
CA SER A 116 -2.07 5.79 -1.09
C SER A 116 -2.21 5.10 -2.45
N PRO A 117 -1.20 4.32 -2.89
CA PRO A 117 -1.13 3.78 -4.25
C PRO A 117 -2.38 3.04 -4.74
N GLY A 118 -2.91 2.12 -3.93
CA GLY A 118 -4.08 1.33 -4.28
C GLY A 118 -5.36 2.16 -4.34
N PHE A 119 -5.60 3.01 -3.33
CA PHE A 119 -6.72 3.95 -3.32
C PHE A 119 -6.70 4.88 -4.54
N ARG A 120 -5.53 5.43 -4.87
CA ARG A 120 -5.34 6.24 -6.07
C ARG A 120 -5.76 5.48 -7.32
N TYR A 121 -5.21 4.28 -7.52
CA TYR A 121 -5.51 3.47 -8.68
C TYR A 121 -7.02 3.22 -8.79
N CYS A 122 -7.68 2.86 -7.69
CA CYS A 122 -9.12 2.60 -7.66
C CYS A 122 -9.94 3.82 -8.10
N VAL A 123 -9.63 5.00 -7.56
CA VAL A 123 -10.38 6.24 -7.86
C VAL A 123 -10.11 6.74 -9.28
N GLU A 124 -8.85 6.71 -9.74
CA GLU A 124 -8.48 7.22 -11.06
C GLU A 124 -8.98 6.32 -12.20
N THR A 125 -9.00 5.00 -12.00
CA THR A 125 -9.41 4.02 -13.02
C THR A 125 -10.87 3.58 -12.92
N GLY A 126 -11.57 3.94 -11.83
CA GLY A 126 -12.90 3.42 -11.55
C GLY A 126 -12.90 1.92 -11.19
N THR A 127 -11.76 1.40 -10.73
CA THR A 127 -11.64 0.02 -10.26
C THR A 127 -12.22 -0.11 -8.86
N ASP A 128 -13.32 -0.85 -8.71
CA ASP A 128 -13.92 -1.14 -7.40
C ASP A 128 -13.12 -2.25 -6.67
N PRO A 129 -12.60 -1.95 -5.45
CA PRO A 129 -11.76 -2.87 -4.69
C PRO A 129 -12.56 -3.88 -3.83
N THR A 130 -13.89 -3.93 -3.97
CA THR A 130 -14.75 -4.80 -3.16
C THR A 130 -14.62 -6.26 -3.60
N PRO A 131 -14.20 -7.20 -2.73
CA PRO A 131 -14.03 -8.60 -3.10
C PRO A 131 -15.31 -9.25 -3.63
N ALA A 132 -15.19 -10.11 -4.66
CA ALA A 132 -16.33 -10.84 -5.22
C ALA A 132 -16.77 -12.05 -4.38
N ARG A 133 -16.01 -12.40 -3.34
CA ARG A 133 -16.28 -13.48 -2.40
C ARG A 133 -15.69 -13.17 -1.03
N ASP A 134 -16.07 -13.99 -0.04
CA ASP A 134 -15.41 -13.97 1.26
C ASP A 134 -13.91 -14.25 1.13
N LEU A 135 -13.10 -13.39 1.74
CA LEU A 135 -11.65 -13.51 1.74
C LEU A 135 -11.21 -14.56 2.76
N ARG A 136 -10.32 -15.45 2.33
CA ARG A 136 -9.64 -16.43 3.19
C ARG A 136 -8.58 -15.72 4.00
N THR A 137 -8.64 -15.89 5.31
CA THR A 137 -7.65 -15.31 6.22
C THR A 137 -6.70 -16.38 6.75
N LEU A 138 -5.47 -15.98 7.06
CA LEU A 138 -4.55 -16.77 7.86
C LEU A 138 -3.90 -15.86 8.90
N ALA A 139 -4.13 -16.15 10.17
CA ALA A 139 -3.56 -15.37 11.24
C ALA A 139 -2.22 -15.97 11.70
N VAL A 140 -1.14 -15.17 11.71
CA VAL A 140 0.19 -15.58 12.16
C VAL A 140 0.68 -14.61 13.24
N ARG A 141 0.84 -15.12 14.45
CA ARG A 141 1.17 -14.30 15.62
C ARG A 141 2.45 -14.75 16.28
N THR A 142 3.25 -13.77 16.69
CA THR A 142 4.41 -13.91 17.56
C THR A 142 4.27 -12.95 18.76
N THR A 143 5.24 -12.98 19.68
CA THR A 143 5.30 -12.04 20.81
C THR A 143 6.33 -10.94 20.54
N ASP A 144 6.19 -9.78 21.19
CA ASP A 144 7.16 -8.68 21.09
C ASP A 144 8.57 -9.15 21.44
N ARG A 145 8.69 -9.99 22.47
CA ARG A 145 9.96 -10.58 22.89
C ARG A 145 10.56 -11.45 21.80
N ALA A 146 9.79 -12.39 21.25
CA ALA A 146 10.29 -13.26 20.20
C ALA A 146 10.66 -12.47 18.94
N LEU A 147 9.90 -11.44 18.59
CA LEU A 147 10.24 -10.55 17.47
C LEU A 147 11.54 -9.78 17.73
N ALA A 148 11.75 -9.27 18.95
CA ALA A 148 12.97 -8.56 19.34
C ALA A 148 14.20 -9.49 19.42
N ASP A 149 13.99 -10.74 19.84
CA ASP A 149 15.02 -11.78 19.93
C ASP A 149 15.28 -12.46 18.57
N ASP A 150 14.64 -12.00 17.47
CA ASP A 150 14.68 -12.60 16.14
C ASP A 150 14.31 -14.10 16.11
N ASP A 151 13.44 -14.52 17.03
CA ASP A 151 13.09 -15.91 17.31
C ASP A 151 11.81 -16.36 16.58
N CYS A 152 11.93 -17.41 15.78
CA CYS A 152 10.82 -18.08 15.07
C CYS A 152 10.53 -19.49 15.62
N SER A 153 11.05 -19.86 16.80
CA SER A 153 10.92 -21.19 17.39
C SER A 153 9.53 -21.49 17.96
N ALA A 154 8.68 -20.46 18.09
CA ALA A 154 7.28 -20.60 18.44
C ALA A 154 6.42 -19.55 17.72
N LEU A 155 5.39 -20.01 17.01
CA LEU A 155 4.38 -19.15 16.36
C LEU A 155 2.98 -19.65 16.68
N ARG A 156 1.99 -18.76 16.64
CA ARG A 156 0.57 -19.14 16.62
C ARG A 156 0.01 -18.94 15.22
N VAL A 157 -0.53 -20.00 14.63
CA VAL A 157 -1.10 -19.98 13.28
C VAL A 157 -2.57 -20.39 13.35
N ASP A 158 -3.49 -19.46 13.07
CA ASP A 158 -4.95 -19.60 13.33
C ASP A 158 -5.26 -20.08 14.76
N GLY A 159 -4.51 -19.58 15.74
CA GLY A 159 -4.67 -19.93 17.15
C GLY A 159 -3.92 -21.20 17.59
N GLU A 160 -3.54 -22.08 16.66
CA GLU A 160 -2.73 -23.27 16.93
C GLU A 160 -1.28 -22.86 17.23
N ARG A 161 -0.75 -23.27 18.38
CA ARG A 161 0.65 -23.04 18.74
C ARG A 161 1.53 -24.11 18.09
N ILE A 162 2.50 -23.66 17.29
CA ILE A 162 3.53 -24.49 16.70
C ILE A 162 4.84 -24.12 17.39
N GLU A 163 5.52 -25.09 17.98
CA GLU A 163 6.79 -24.88 18.67
C GLU A 163 7.82 -25.98 18.34
N GLY A 164 9.10 -25.62 18.39
CA GLY A 164 10.20 -26.55 18.13
C GLY A 164 11.40 -25.83 17.53
N SER A 165 12.20 -26.54 16.73
CA SER A 165 13.24 -25.86 15.95
C SER A 165 12.61 -24.87 14.98
N GLU A 166 13.23 -23.70 14.76
CA GLU A 166 12.75 -22.71 13.80
C GLU A 166 12.52 -23.33 12.41
N ARG A 167 13.38 -24.25 11.99
CA ARG A 167 13.23 -24.98 10.72
C ARG A 167 11.92 -25.77 10.67
N THR A 168 11.53 -26.41 11.78
CA THR A 168 10.26 -27.13 11.89
C THR A 168 9.08 -26.17 11.84
N VAL A 169 9.13 -25.08 12.61
CA VAL A 169 8.06 -24.08 12.68
C VAL A 169 7.85 -23.40 11.33
N LEU A 170 8.92 -22.95 10.68
CA LEU A 170 8.85 -22.29 9.37
C LEU A 170 8.39 -23.24 8.26
N ARG A 171 8.75 -24.54 8.32
CA ARG A 171 8.18 -25.54 7.40
C ARG A 171 6.69 -25.75 7.61
N ALA A 172 6.24 -25.79 8.86
CA ALA A 172 4.83 -25.92 9.19
C ALA A 172 4.04 -24.66 8.74
N LEU A 173 4.60 -23.47 8.97
CA LEU A 173 4.05 -22.22 8.46
C LEU A 173 3.97 -22.22 6.93
N ALA A 174 5.06 -22.61 6.23
CA ALA A 174 5.08 -22.74 4.78
C ALA A 174 4.01 -23.70 4.25
N ALA A 175 3.81 -24.83 4.91
CA ALA A 175 2.76 -25.77 4.57
C ALA A 175 1.36 -25.18 4.81
N ARG A 176 1.16 -24.43 5.90
CA ARG A 176 -0.12 -23.79 6.21
C ARG A 176 -0.46 -22.67 5.23
N VAL A 177 0.49 -21.80 4.90
CA VAL A 177 0.32 -20.74 3.88
C VAL A 177 -0.07 -21.36 2.53
N ARG A 178 0.64 -22.39 2.07
CA ARG A 178 0.32 -23.07 0.79
C ARG A 178 -1.04 -23.78 0.82
N ARG A 179 -1.39 -24.41 1.93
CA ARG A 179 -2.65 -25.16 2.06
C ARG A 179 -3.87 -24.25 2.12
N VAL A 180 -3.78 -23.15 2.87
CA VAL A 180 -4.87 -22.18 3.00
C VAL A 180 -4.96 -21.29 1.79
N ASP A 181 -3.79 -20.89 1.30
CA ASP A 181 -3.63 -19.88 0.28
C ASP A 181 -4.44 -18.60 0.60
N PRO A 182 -4.10 -17.90 1.72
CA PRO A 182 -4.91 -16.82 2.25
C PRO A 182 -4.94 -15.59 1.34
N ASP A 183 -6.09 -14.97 1.16
CA ASP A 183 -6.18 -13.67 0.48
C ASP A 183 -5.71 -12.54 1.42
N VAL A 184 -5.93 -12.72 2.74
CA VAL A 184 -5.51 -11.78 3.78
C VAL A 184 -4.61 -12.47 4.81
N LEU A 185 -3.42 -11.91 5.02
CA LEU A 185 -2.52 -12.28 6.11
C LEU A 185 -2.77 -11.36 7.30
N VAL A 186 -3.22 -11.94 8.41
CA VAL A 186 -3.37 -11.19 9.67
C VAL A 186 -2.15 -11.47 10.54
N VAL A 187 -1.26 -10.49 10.71
CA VAL A 187 -0.04 -10.65 11.49
C VAL A 187 -0.10 -9.87 12.79
N SER A 188 0.45 -10.42 13.87
CA SER A 188 0.55 -9.66 15.13
C SER A 188 1.41 -8.40 14.96
N HIS A 189 2.44 -8.49 14.10
CA HIS A 189 3.43 -7.45 13.84
C HIS A 189 3.90 -7.54 12.38
N GLY A 190 3.97 -6.43 11.66
CA GLY A 190 4.49 -6.38 10.30
C GLY A 190 5.92 -6.92 10.19
N GLY A 191 6.76 -6.68 11.20
CA GLY A 191 8.14 -7.18 11.26
C GLY A 191 8.29 -8.71 11.23
N LEU A 192 7.23 -9.46 11.51
CA LEU A 192 7.25 -10.93 11.39
C LEU A 192 7.44 -11.38 9.94
N LEU A 193 6.93 -10.61 8.96
CA LEU A 193 7.02 -10.94 7.54
C LEU A 193 8.48 -11.03 7.05
N PRO A 194 9.30 -9.96 7.18
CA PRO A 194 10.71 -10.03 6.81
C PRO A 194 11.51 -10.99 7.69
N LEU A 195 11.19 -11.10 8.99
CA LEU A 195 11.88 -12.02 9.91
C LEU A 195 11.73 -13.48 9.44
N ALA A 196 10.50 -13.96 9.25
CA ALA A 196 10.25 -15.34 8.84
C ALA A 196 10.89 -15.66 7.48
N ARG A 197 10.85 -14.71 6.53
CA ARG A 197 11.51 -14.84 5.23
C ARG A 197 13.02 -15.00 5.38
N ARG A 198 13.67 -14.13 6.18
CA ARG A 198 15.12 -14.16 6.43
C ARG A 198 15.52 -15.47 7.09
N ARG A 199 14.87 -15.87 8.19
CA ARG A 199 15.19 -17.10 8.93
C ARG A 199 14.97 -18.36 8.09
N ALA A 200 13.92 -18.39 7.26
CA ALA A 200 13.69 -19.51 6.35
C ALA A 200 14.83 -19.65 5.34
N ALA A 201 15.31 -18.54 4.76
CA ALA A 201 16.44 -18.54 3.84
C ALA A 201 17.73 -19.05 4.52
N GLU A 202 18.05 -18.54 5.71
CA GLU A 202 19.22 -18.97 6.51
C GLU A 202 19.19 -20.47 6.85
N LEU A 203 18.00 -21.04 7.06
CA LEU A 203 17.81 -22.43 7.43
C LEU A 203 17.59 -23.38 6.25
N GLY A 204 17.57 -22.85 5.01
CA GLY A 204 17.31 -23.61 3.79
C GLY A 204 15.88 -24.16 3.70
N VAL A 205 14.90 -23.41 4.21
CA VAL A 205 13.47 -23.73 4.13
C VAL A 205 12.86 -23.02 2.93
N ASP A 206 12.25 -23.78 2.02
CA ASP A 206 11.41 -23.21 0.95
C ASP A 206 10.15 -22.57 1.56
N PHE A 207 10.17 -21.25 1.67
CA PHE A 207 9.13 -20.45 2.27
C PHE A 207 8.95 -19.15 1.50
N ARG A 208 7.70 -18.83 1.20
CA ARG A 208 7.29 -17.58 0.57
C ARG A 208 5.99 -17.10 1.21
N TRP A 209 5.90 -15.79 1.44
CA TRP A 209 4.66 -15.15 1.81
C TRP A 209 3.80 -14.86 0.57
N GLY A 210 4.42 -14.35 -0.49
CA GLY A 210 3.75 -13.91 -1.71
C GLY A 210 3.10 -15.02 -2.52
N ARG A 211 2.17 -14.62 -3.39
CA ARG A 211 1.66 -15.43 -4.49
C ARG A 211 2.56 -15.28 -5.71
N THR A 212 2.58 -16.31 -6.54
CA THR A 212 3.25 -16.29 -7.85
C THR A 212 2.18 -16.47 -8.93
N ALA A 213 2.22 -15.64 -9.97
CA ALA A 213 1.40 -15.79 -11.16
C ALA A 213 2.28 -15.69 -12.40
N GLU A 214 1.90 -16.35 -13.49
CA GLU A 214 2.65 -16.30 -14.74
C GLU A 214 2.68 -14.87 -15.30
N GLY A 215 3.85 -14.40 -15.72
CA GLY A 215 4.03 -13.04 -16.22
C GLY A 215 4.00 -11.94 -15.14
N VAL A 216 3.86 -12.29 -13.86
CA VAL A 216 3.82 -11.35 -12.74
C VAL A 216 5.11 -11.47 -11.92
N PRO A 217 5.86 -10.37 -11.70
CA PRO A 217 6.99 -10.37 -10.77
C PRO A 217 6.53 -10.79 -9.37
N ASP A 218 7.34 -11.56 -8.64
CA ASP A 218 7.10 -11.85 -7.21
C ASP A 218 7.82 -10.78 -6.37
N PRO A 219 7.12 -9.74 -5.87
CA PRO A 219 7.75 -8.74 -5.02
C PRO A 219 8.09 -9.30 -3.62
N GLY A 220 7.63 -10.51 -3.28
CA GLY A 220 7.85 -11.15 -1.99
C GLY A 220 7.29 -10.32 -0.84
N VAL A 221 8.17 -9.86 0.06
CA VAL A 221 7.84 -8.95 1.16
C VAL A 221 8.51 -7.62 0.88
N THR A 222 7.71 -6.56 0.71
CA THR A 222 8.19 -5.21 0.42
C THR A 222 7.88 -4.27 1.58
N GLN A 223 8.84 -3.45 2.00
CA GLN A 223 8.62 -2.43 3.03
C GLN A 223 8.00 -1.18 2.40
N LEU A 224 6.77 -0.85 2.79
CA LEU A 224 6.03 0.33 2.33
C LEU A 224 6.46 1.60 3.07
N SER A 225 6.69 1.50 4.39
CA SER A 225 7.16 2.61 5.22
C SER A 225 8.06 2.10 6.35
N GLY A 226 9.11 2.84 6.69
CA GLY A 226 9.93 2.57 7.86
C GLY A 226 9.20 2.80 9.18
N ALA A 227 9.76 2.26 10.26
CA ALA A 227 9.32 2.57 11.61
C ALA A 227 9.71 4.00 11.96
N ASN A 228 8.80 4.77 12.54
CA ASN A 228 9.00 6.17 12.87
C ASN A 228 8.41 6.50 14.24
N THR A 229 9.07 7.41 14.96
CA THR A 229 8.57 7.96 16.21
C THR A 229 7.85 9.28 15.94
N TYR A 230 6.69 9.50 16.55
CA TYR A 230 5.95 10.76 16.43
C TYR A 230 5.53 11.25 17.81
N GLU A 231 5.39 12.56 17.99
CA GLU A 231 4.86 13.13 19.22
C GLU A 231 3.44 13.64 18.98
N SER A 232 2.49 13.19 19.80
CA SER A 232 1.10 13.61 19.74
C SER A 232 0.61 13.90 21.15
N TYR A 233 0.09 15.11 21.39
CA TYR A 233 -0.42 15.57 22.69
C TYR A 233 0.57 15.34 23.85
N GLY A 234 1.86 15.63 23.63
CA GLY A 234 2.92 15.45 24.64
C GLY A 234 3.29 13.99 24.93
N ARG A 235 2.81 13.03 24.12
CA ARG A 235 3.17 11.61 24.19
C ARG A 235 3.96 11.22 22.96
N THR A 236 5.11 10.61 23.16
CA THR A 236 5.88 9.94 22.11
C THR A 236 5.20 8.62 21.75
N GLY A 237 4.64 8.53 20.54
CA GLY A 237 4.13 7.32 19.91
C GLY A 237 5.16 6.73 18.94
N HIS A 238 5.04 5.42 18.68
CA HIS A 238 5.87 4.72 17.70
C HIS A 238 4.95 4.09 16.64
N SER A 239 5.18 4.45 15.38
CA SER A 239 4.55 3.83 14.22
C SER A 239 5.45 2.69 13.73
N PRO A 240 4.98 1.42 13.74
CA PRO A 240 5.77 0.32 13.22
C PRO A 240 5.95 0.44 11.69
N ALA A 241 6.98 -0.22 11.18
CA ALA A 241 7.20 -0.35 9.75
C ALA A 241 6.02 -1.10 9.09
N ARG A 242 5.67 -0.69 7.87
CA ARG A 242 4.59 -1.32 7.09
C ARG A 242 5.18 -2.16 5.98
N TYR A 243 4.54 -3.28 5.72
CA TYR A 243 4.98 -4.25 4.73
C TYR A 243 3.79 -4.71 3.89
N ALA A 244 4.04 -4.90 2.60
CA ALA A 244 3.14 -5.57 1.66
C ALA A 244 3.67 -6.97 1.33
N VAL A 245 2.76 -7.85 0.93
CA VAL A 245 3.05 -9.21 0.47
C VAL A 245 2.44 -9.42 -0.90
N GLY A 246 3.25 -9.79 -1.90
CA GLY A 246 2.77 -9.96 -3.27
C GLY A 246 1.50 -10.82 -3.36
N GLY A 247 0.43 -10.26 -3.93
CA GLY A 247 -0.86 -10.92 -4.10
C GLY A 247 -1.65 -11.24 -2.84
N ARG A 248 -1.29 -10.67 -1.69
CA ARG A 248 -2.06 -10.83 -0.45
C ARG A 248 -2.19 -9.48 0.25
N ALA A 249 -3.34 -9.21 0.83
CA ALA A 249 -3.48 -8.06 1.72
C ALA A 249 -2.89 -8.40 3.10
N VAL A 250 -2.12 -7.48 3.67
CA VAL A 250 -1.58 -7.60 5.03
C VAL A 250 -2.40 -6.75 5.99
N LEU A 251 -2.89 -7.37 7.07
CA LEU A 251 -3.44 -6.69 8.23
C LEU A 251 -2.50 -6.89 9.42
N ASP A 252 -1.79 -5.82 9.78
CA ASP A 252 -0.90 -5.80 10.95
C ASP A 252 -1.70 -5.38 12.19
N GLU A 253 -1.96 -6.30 13.10
CA GLU A 253 -2.75 -6.06 14.31
C GLU A 253 -2.13 -4.96 15.19
N SER A 254 -0.80 -4.78 15.18
CA SER A 254 -0.12 -3.71 15.91
C SER A 254 -0.32 -2.32 15.31
N ASN A 255 -0.83 -2.25 14.07
CA ASN A 255 -0.96 -1.02 13.29
C ASN A 255 -2.35 -0.85 12.64
N SER A 256 -3.33 -1.72 12.95
CA SER A 256 -4.64 -1.75 12.32
C SER A 256 -5.75 -1.50 13.33
N PHE A 257 -6.02 -0.22 13.62
CA PHE A 257 -7.05 0.17 14.59
C PHE A 257 -8.44 -0.32 14.17
N LEU A 258 -8.82 -0.11 12.90
CA LEU A 258 -10.15 -0.45 12.36
C LEU A 258 -10.39 -1.97 12.35
N TRP A 259 -9.35 -2.75 12.06
CA TRP A 259 -9.38 -4.21 12.24
C TRP A 259 -9.75 -4.59 13.67
N GLY A 260 -9.05 -4.01 14.66
CA GLY A 260 -9.29 -4.32 16.07
C GLY A 260 -10.69 -3.96 16.58
N GLN A 261 -11.37 -2.99 15.95
CA GLN A 261 -12.73 -2.58 16.33
C GLN A 261 -13.83 -3.35 15.62
N SER A 262 -13.60 -3.79 14.38
CA SER A 262 -14.68 -4.21 13.49
C SER A 262 -14.43 -5.54 12.76
N GLY A 263 -13.22 -6.09 12.86
CA GLY A 263 -12.81 -7.30 12.17
C GLY A 263 -12.88 -7.16 10.65
N LEU A 264 -12.91 -8.31 9.95
CA LEU A 264 -12.89 -8.34 8.48
C LEU A 264 -14.16 -7.72 7.89
N ALA A 265 -15.33 -8.07 8.43
CA ALA A 265 -16.61 -7.62 7.89
C ALA A 265 -16.75 -6.08 7.94
N GLY A 266 -16.29 -5.46 9.04
CA GLY A 266 -16.30 -4.00 9.14
C GLY A 266 -15.30 -3.32 8.22
N LEU A 267 -14.10 -3.90 8.04
CA LEU A 267 -13.16 -3.41 7.04
C LEU A 267 -13.73 -3.51 5.62
N LEU A 268 -14.36 -4.62 5.26
CA LEU A 268 -14.96 -4.79 3.93
C LEU A 268 -16.10 -3.80 3.69
N TYR A 269 -16.91 -3.50 4.71
CA TYR A 269 -17.88 -2.42 4.64
C TYR A 269 -17.22 -1.07 4.35
N LEU A 270 -16.07 -0.77 4.98
CA LEU A 270 -15.34 0.46 4.70
C LEU A 270 -14.76 0.48 3.28
N VAL A 271 -14.19 -0.62 2.80
CA VAL A 271 -13.68 -0.77 1.42
C VAL A 271 -14.78 -0.41 0.41
N GLU A 272 -15.98 -0.96 0.58
CA GLU A 272 -17.14 -0.68 -0.29
C GLU A 272 -17.51 0.82 -0.33
N ARG A 273 -17.33 1.53 0.79
CA ARG A 273 -17.73 2.94 0.93
C ARG A 273 -16.66 3.94 0.58
N SER A 274 -15.40 3.64 0.88
CA SER A 274 -14.27 4.55 0.70
C SER A 274 -13.47 4.27 -0.56
N TRP A 275 -13.65 3.11 -1.19
CA TRP A 275 -12.85 2.66 -2.33
C TRP A 275 -11.35 2.50 -2.03
N LYS A 276 -10.99 2.48 -0.74
CA LYS A 276 -9.63 2.19 -0.29
C LYS A 276 -9.47 0.67 -0.18
N PRO A 277 -8.48 0.04 -0.86
CA PRO A 277 -8.27 -1.40 -0.78
C PRO A 277 -8.06 -1.89 0.65
N ILE A 278 -8.41 -3.15 0.92
CA ILE A 278 -8.46 -3.69 2.28
C ILE A 278 -7.16 -3.54 3.08
N GLU A 279 -5.99 -3.73 2.44
CA GLU A 279 -4.71 -3.48 3.09
C GLU A 279 -4.64 -2.03 3.56
N GLU A 280 -4.85 -1.07 2.65
CA GLU A 280 -4.84 0.37 2.94
C GLU A 280 -5.89 0.82 3.95
N ALA A 281 -7.09 0.24 3.90
CA ALA A 281 -8.14 0.46 4.90
C ALA A 281 -7.72 -0.08 6.28
N GLY A 282 -6.91 -1.14 6.31
CA GLY A 282 -6.37 -1.75 7.52
C GLY A 282 -5.52 -0.79 8.35
N TRP A 283 -4.59 -0.06 7.73
CA TRP A 283 -3.71 0.91 8.40
C TRP A 283 -4.21 2.35 8.35
N ALA A 284 -5.39 2.60 7.77
CA ALA A 284 -6.04 3.90 7.80
C ALA A 284 -6.50 4.24 9.24
N SER A 285 -6.45 5.54 9.55
CA SER A 285 -7.13 6.08 10.72
C SER A 285 -8.60 6.40 10.39
N ILE A 286 -9.43 6.64 11.42
CA ILE A 286 -10.84 7.02 11.22
C ILE A 286 -10.99 8.27 10.34
N GLY A 287 -10.05 9.22 10.43
CA GLY A 287 -10.09 10.44 9.61
C GLY A 287 -9.49 10.30 8.22
N ASN A 288 -8.92 9.13 7.88
CA ASN A 288 -8.32 8.86 6.57
C ASN A 288 -9.13 7.88 5.72
N VAL A 289 -9.99 7.06 6.33
CA VAL A 289 -10.87 6.12 5.65
C VAL A 289 -12.18 6.77 5.20
#